data_AF-A0A960KXZ0-F1
#
_entry.id   AF-A0A960KXZ0-F1
#
_cell.length_a   1.000
_cell.length_b   1.000
_cell.length_c   1.000
_cell.angle_alpha   90.00
_cell.angle_beta   90.00
_cell.angle_gamma   90.00
#
_symmetry.space_group_name_H-M   'P 1'
#
loop_
_entity.id
_entity.type
_entity.pdbx_description
1 polymer ?
#
loop_
_entity_poly.entity_id
_entity_poly.type
_entity_poly.pdbx_seq_one_letter_code
_entity_poly.pdbx_strand_id
1 'polypeptide(L)'
;MRAPSSWVLYWSPDRWADMPVAGQSFRDLLGDLLRALNISVLPSSDEGPLEQWIWVQGSFPLLDLDTLLQLLNHAEGTGYAWAKGTSSGHLLAGTKPLGFSSELAPEAWAQSQGLEPLMLDPIPLQCLMDASSHQQISQFCFYEKRQALIEAGIFMTDTQSVWIDRSVQISPGCSIEPNVRIRGKSQIGENVQIGMGCVIQDSRLGDGVLLKPYCVVDNAQIEQGAEIGPFAHLRPKTRLGPKTRIGNFVETKNVLMGEGSKASHLAYLGDAVIGRDCNMGAGVITCNYDGYNKHQTTVGDRVFVGSDSQLVAPVTLGDDAFVGAGSTITFDVPANALALSRTRQVNRENLAESVREKAREKKSKA
;
A
#
# COMPACT_ATOMS: atom_id res chain seq x y z
N MET A 1 -2.74 13.83 31.19
CA MET A 1 -2.05 15.05 31.65
C MET A 1 -1.10 15.48 30.54
N ARG A 2 -1.07 16.77 30.18
CA ARG A 2 -0.29 17.27 29.04
C ARG A 2 1.21 16.95 29.25
N ALA A 3 1.77 16.17 28.34
CA ALA A 3 3.21 15.92 28.29
C ALA A 3 3.94 17.25 27.99
N PRO A 4 4.96 17.62 28.76
CA PRO A 4 5.74 18.80 28.45
C PRO A 4 6.66 18.50 27.25
N SER A 5 6.77 19.49 26.37
CA SER A 5 6.94 19.34 24.93
C SER A 5 8.24 19.96 24.41
N SER A 6 9.40 19.69 25.01
CA SER A 6 10.66 20.28 24.54
C SER A 6 11.88 19.46 24.93
N TRP A 7 12.71 18.98 24.00
CA TRP A 7 13.93 18.23 24.30
C TRP A 7 15.19 18.84 23.68
N VAL A 8 16.37 18.41 24.15
CA VAL A 8 17.72 18.88 23.78
C VAL A 8 18.62 17.69 23.44
N LEU A 9 19.32 17.80 22.32
CA LEU A 9 20.30 16.81 21.87
C LEU A 9 21.71 17.39 21.80
N TYR A 10 22.71 16.54 22.02
CA TYR A 10 24.12 16.91 22.15
C TYR A 10 25.00 16.12 21.17
N TRP A 11 25.96 16.79 20.52
CA TRP A 11 26.92 16.19 19.59
C TRP A 11 28.28 16.92 19.61
N SER A 12 29.40 16.19 19.49
CA SER A 12 30.78 16.72 19.53
C SER A 12 31.42 16.71 18.11
N PRO A 13 32.08 17.78 17.62
CA PRO A 13 32.32 18.02 16.20
C PRO A 13 33.72 17.59 15.75
N ASP A 14 34.56 17.13 16.68
CA ASP A 14 36.03 17.17 16.58
C ASP A 14 36.68 16.33 15.49
N ARG A 15 35.89 15.60 14.68
CA ARG A 15 36.45 14.87 13.53
C ARG A 15 35.78 15.12 12.19
N TRP A 16 34.64 15.83 12.13
CA TRP A 16 33.79 15.81 10.91
C TRP A 16 33.16 17.15 10.54
N ALA A 17 33.31 18.21 11.35
CA ALA A 17 32.67 19.51 11.12
C ALA A 17 33.02 20.15 9.75
N ASP A 18 34.24 19.92 9.27
CA ASP A 18 34.76 20.47 8.01
C ASP A 18 34.85 19.43 6.88
N MET A 19 34.28 18.24 7.07
CA MET A 19 34.37 17.18 6.07
C MET A 19 33.40 17.47 4.91
N PRO A 20 33.90 17.64 3.67
CA PRO A 20 33.04 18.02 2.55
C PRO A 20 32.18 16.82 2.13
N VAL A 21 30.86 16.99 2.21
CA VAL A 21 29.87 16.04 1.71
C VAL A 21 29.16 16.71 0.54
N ALA A 22 29.42 16.22 -0.69
CA ALA A 22 28.81 16.73 -1.91
C ALA A 22 28.89 18.27 -2.12
N GLY A 23 29.97 18.91 -1.64
CA GLY A 23 30.20 20.35 -1.78
C GLY A 23 29.64 21.23 -0.67
N GLN A 24 29.09 20.65 0.40
CA GLN A 24 28.68 21.36 1.62
C GLN A 24 29.31 20.72 2.87
N SER A 25 29.38 21.46 3.98
CA SER A 25 29.83 20.88 5.24
C SER A 25 28.74 19.96 5.83
N PHE A 26 29.14 18.90 6.53
CA PHE A 26 28.19 18.03 7.25
C PHE A 26 27.29 18.82 8.22
N ARG A 27 27.83 19.90 8.81
CA ARG A 27 27.10 20.84 9.66
C ARG A 27 25.94 21.51 8.93
N ASP A 28 26.13 21.90 7.66
CA ASP A 28 25.10 22.54 6.85
C ASP A 28 24.00 21.53 6.47
N LEU A 29 24.40 20.31 6.12
CA LEU A 29 23.49 19.24 5.69
C LEU A 29 22.60 18.74 6.85
N LEU A 30 23.17 18.59 8.04
CA LEU A 30 22.43 18.30 9.25
C LEU A 30 21.54 19.50 9.65
N GLY A 31 22.03 20.72 9.53
CA GLY A 31 21.24 21.94 9.73
C GLY A 31 20.04 22.03 8.80
N ASP A 32 20.18 21.63 7.53
CA ASP A 32 19.09 21.59 6.54
C ASP A 32 18.08 20.48 6.82
N LEU A 33 18.53 19.29 7.24
CA LEU A 33 17.66 18.20 7.68
C LEU A 33 16.83 18.62 8.90
N LEU A 34 17.47 19.20 9.91
CA LEU A 34 16.82 19.68 11.13
C LEU A 34 15.83 20.82 10.83
N ARG A 35 16.18 21.75 9.91
CA ARG A 35 15.26 22.80 9.43
C ARG A 35 14.07 22.23 8.64
N ALA A 36 14.30 21.22 7.79
CA ALA A 36 13.23 20.53 7.06
C ALA A 36 12.25 19.79 7.99
N LEU A 37 12.73 19.39 9.17
CA LEU A 37 11.94 18.81 10.26
C LEU A 37 11.36 19.89 11.22
N ASN A 38 11.52 21.18 10.89
CA ASN A 38 11.05 22.35 11.63
C ASN A 38 11.66 22.49 13.05
N ILE A 39 12.93 22.09 13.19
CA ILE A 39 13.68 22.08 14.45
C ILE A 39 14.63 23.29 14.50
N SER A 40 14.64 24.03 15.62
CA SER A 40 15.45 25.25 15.79
C SER A 40 16.79 24.93 16.48
N VAL A 41 17.90 25.42 15.91
CA VAL A 41 19.26 25.26 16.46
C VAL A 41 19.58 26.49 17.34
N LEU A 42 19.96 26.26 18.59
CA LEU A 42 20.38 27.31 19.54
C LEU A 42 21.92 27.50 19.49
N PRO A 43 22.41 28.74 19.66
CA PRO A 43 23.84 29.01 19.79
C PRO A 43 24.39 28.49 21.13
N SER A 44 25.62 27.98 21.13
CA SER A 44 26.33 27.57 22.36
C SER A 44 26.65 28.80 23.22
N SER A 45 26.41 28.72 24.53
CA SER A 45 26.78 29.79 25.48
C SER A 45 28.25 29.68 25.91
N ASP A 46 28.95 30.82 25.93
CA ASP A 46 30.41 31.00 26.04
C ASP A 46 31.10 30.64 27.39
N GLU A 47 30.65 29.63 28.13
CA GLU A 47 31.33 29.24 29.38
C GLU A 47 31.57 27.73 29.51
N GLY A 48 32.81 27.29 29.19
CA GLY A 48 33.38 25.99 29.58
C GLY A 48 33.94 25.15 28.43
N PRO A 49 34.55 23.96 28.72
CA PRO A 49 35.09 23.01 27.71
C PRO A 49 34.01 22.39 26.79
N LEU A 50 32.84 23.03 26.73
CA LEU A 50 31.63 22.70 26.01
C LEU A 50 31.49 23.55 24.72
N GLU A 51 32.55 24.22 24.27
CA GLU A 51 32.63 24.95 22.98
C GLU A 51 32.35 24.06 21.75
N GLN A 52 32.29 22.76 21.95
CA GLN A 52 32.14 21.71 20.94
C GLN A 52 30.69 21.24 20.76
N TRP A 53 29.69 21.86 21.39
CA TRP A 53 28.34 21.28 21.44
C TRP A 53 27.32 22.18 20.74
N ILE A 54 26.55 21.61 19.81
CA ILE A 54 25.41 22.29 19.16
C ILE A 54 24.12 21.94 19.90
N TRP A 55 23.33 22.96 20.24
CA TRP A 55 22.11 22.83 21.02
C TRP A 55 20.90 22.91 20.09
N VAL A 56 19.91 22.06 20.30
CA VAL A 56 18.74 22.02 19.42
C VAL A 56 17.47 21.94 20.26
N GLN A 57 16.47 22.77 19.95
CA GLN A 57 15.20 22.87 20.66
C GLN A 57 14.04 22.59 19.69
N GLY A 58 13.17 21.64 20.05
CA GLY A 58 12.00 21.29 19.25
C GLY A 58 10.85 20.72 20.07
N SER A 59 9.62 20.84 19.55
CA SER A 59 8.40 20.26 20.12
C SER A 59 7.85 19.22 19.14
N PHE A 60 7.67 17.96 19.59
CA PHE A 60 7.08 16.89 18.76
C PHE A 60 5.94 16.17 19.47
N PRO A 61 4.84 15.86 18.75
CA PRO A 61 3.80 14.95 19.20
C PRO A 61 3.82 13.56 18.51
N LEU A 62 4.78 13.24 17.63
CA LEU A 62 4.65 12.10 16.68
C LEU A 62 5.92 11.25 16.45
N LEU A 63 6.94 11.38 17.28
CA LEU A 63 8.08 10.47 17.33
C LEU A 63 8.31 10.14 18.81
N ASP A 64 8.27 8.87 19.19
CA ASP A 64 8.64 8.51 20.56
C ASP A 64 10.16 8.62 20.75
N LEU A 65 10.55 8.69 22.01
CA LEU A 65 11.93 8.83 22.44
C LEU A 65 12.81 7.70 21.87
N ASP A 66 12.27 6.48 21.79
CA ASP A 66 13.01 5.31 21.32
C ASP A 66 13.33 5.41 19.83
N THR A 67 12.42 5.96 19.02
CA THR A 67 12.63 6.21 17.59
C THR A 67 13.72 7.26 17.36
N LEU A 68 13.71 8.34 18.15
CA LEU A 68 14.73 9.40 18.07
C LEU A 68 16.10 8.85 18.48
N LEU A 69 16.17 8.09 19.57
CA LEU A 69 17.42 7.49 20.05
C LEU A 69 17.97 6.44 19.09
N GLN A 70 17.11 5.65 18.45
CA GLN A 70 17.52 4.69 17.43
C GLN A 70 18.06 5.37 16.18
N LEU A 71 17.47 6.49 15.75
CA LEU A 71 17.98 7.33 14.64
C LEU A 71 19.35 7.92 14.96
N LEU A 72 19.56 8.37 16.20
CA LEU A 72 20.82 8.98 16.63
C LEU A 72 21.92 7.95 16.85
N ASN A 73 21.56 6.76 17.35
CA ASN A 73 22.46 5.64 17.51
C ASN A 73 22.87 5.02 16.15
N HIS A 74 22.07 5.20 15.09
CA HIS A 74 22.45 4.87 13.70
C HIS A 74 23.29 5.97 13.03
N ALA A 75 23.22 7.19 13.55
CA ALA A 75 24.00 8.33 13.09
C ALA A 75 25.39 8.40 13.73
N GLU A 76 25.86 7.36 14.43
CA GLU A 76 27.25 7.26 14.88
C GLU A 76 27.86 5.85 14.78
N GLY A 77 29.06 5.77 14.18
CA GLY A 77 29.92 4.59 14.26
C GLY A 77 30.76 4.54 15.55
N THR A 78 30.29 5.17 16.62
CA THR A 78 31.06 5.37 17.86
C THR A 78 30.17 5.08 19.06
N GLY A 79 30.68 4.26 19.98
CA GLY A 79 29.90 3.67 21.04
C GLY A 79 29.24 4.66 22.02
N TYR A 80 28.15 4.16 22.62
CA TYR A 80 27.43 4.69 23.77
C TYR A 80 26.58 5.94 23.50
N ALA A 81 25.27 5.73 23.39
CA ALA A 81 24.23 6.76 23.47
C ALA A 81 23.50 6.63 24.82
N TRP A 82 23.13 7.76 25.43
CA TRP A 82 22.30 7.79 26.66
C TRP A 82 21.20 8.82 26.56
N ALA A 83 20.11 8.62 27.30
CA ALA A 83 19.01 9.58 27.41
C ALA A 83 18.36 9.60 28.79
N LYS A 84 17.88 10.77 29.23
CA LYS A 84 17.02 10.89 30.42
C LYS A 84 15.99 12.01 30.28
N GLY A 85 14.76 11.74 30.72
CA GLY A 85 13.71 12.74 30.91
C GLY A 85 13.86 13.49 32.24
N THR A 86 13.69 14.80 32.21
CA THR A 86 13.75 15.70 33.38
C THR A 86 12.35 16.10 33.83
N SER A 87 12.21 16.52 35.10
CA SER A 87 10.95 16.97 35.72
C SER A 87 10.38 18.26 35.12
N SER A 88 11.17 19.02 34.35
CA SER A 88 10.75 20.18 33.58
C SER A 88 10.32 19.84 32.14
N GLY A 89 10.35 18.55 31.76
CA GLY A 89 9.95 18.10 30.43
C GLY A 89 11.00 18.20 29.35
N HIS A 90 12.28 18.32 29.74
CA HIS A 90 13.42 18.24 28.85
C HIS A 90 13.97 16.83 28.78
N LEU A 91 14.23 16.34 27.58
CA LEU A 91 15.05 15.16 27.35
C LEU A 91 16.47 15.61 26.98
N LEU A 92 17.47 14.97 27.57
CA LEU A 92 18.89 15.18 27.26
C LEU A 92 19.43 13.88 26.64
N ALA A 93 20.13 13.96 25.51
CA ALA A 93 20.82 12.82 24.91
C ALA A 93 22.14 13.21 24.24
N GLY A 94 23.19 12.40 24.38
CA GLY A 94 24.52 12.66 23.80
C GLY A 94 25.35 11.41 23.54
N THR A 95 26.45 11.59 22.81
CA THR A 95 27.39 10.52 22.39
C THR A 95 28.84 10.82 22.83
N LYS A 96 29.69 9.79 22.93
CA LYS A 96 31.10 9.92 23.37
C LYS A 96 32.09 9.55 22.24
N PRO A 97 33.03 10.44 21.86
CA PRO A 97 34.07 10.09 20.88
C PRO A 97 35.12 9.10 21.42
N LEU A 98 35.60 8.20 20.56
CA LEU A 98 36.75 7.32 20.83
C LEU A 98 38.06 8.13 20.89
N GLY A 99 38.69 8.19 22.07
CA GLY A 99 39.99 8.85 22.30
C GLY A 99 39.99 9.96 23.36
N PHE A 100 38.83 10.30 23.95
CA PHE A 100 38.74 11.27 25.04
C PHE A 100 39.23 10.64 26.36
N SER A 101 40.31 11.17 26.94
CA SER A 101 40.99 10.62 28.13
C SER A 101 40.65 11.30 29.46
N SER A 102 39.67 12.23 29.50
CA SER A 102 39.30 12.87 30.76
C SER A 102 38.54 11.91 31.68
N GLU A 103 39.01 11.78 32.92
CA GLU A 103 38.51 10.87 33.96
C GLU A 103 37.05 11.12 34.41
N LEU A 104 36.42 12.21 33.98
CA LEU A 104 34.97 12.38 34.12
C LEU A 104 34.27 11.52 33.07
N ALA A 105 34.08 10.25 33.43
CA ALA A 105 33.18 9.35 32.74
C ALA A 105 31.80 10.04 32.62
N PRO A 106 31.15 10.05 31.45
CA PRO A 106 29.81 10.64 31.28
C PRO A 106 28.80 10.15 32.31
N GLU A 107 28.97 8.92 32.79
CA GLU A 107 28.18 8.34 33.89
C GLU A 107 28.37 9.11 35.21
N ALA A 108 29.59 9.55 35.54
CA ALA A 108 29.90 10.28 36.77
C ALA A 108 29.35 11.72 36.75
N TRP A 109 29.40 12.39 35.60
CA TRP A 109 28.73 13.69 35.44
C TRP A 109 27.21 13.54 35.47
N ALA A 110 26.65 12.56 34.75
CA ALA A 110 25.21 12.26 34.77
C ALA A 110 24.73 11.98 36.19
N GLN A 111 25.43 11.13 36.95
CA GLN A 111 25.13 10.86 38.35
C GLN A 111 25.29 12.11 39.25
N SER A 112 26.27 12.98 38.99
CA SER A 112 26.42 14.27 39.72
C SER A 112 25.23 15.22 39.52
N GLN A 113 24.52 15.09 38.39
CA GLN A 113 23.30 15.83 38.07
C GLN A 113 22.02 15.04 38.43
N GLY A 114 22.13 13.89 39.12
CA GLY A 114 21.02 13.04 39.51
C GLY A 114 20.39 12.26 38.35
N LEU A 115 21.15 11.94 37.30
CA LEU A 115 20.73 11.24 36.08
C LEU A 115 21.14 9.75 36.09
N GLU A 116 20.30 8.85 35.55
CA GLU A 116 20.65 7.42 35.37
C GLU A 116 20.89 7.14 33.87
N PRO A 117 22.01 6.52 33.48
CA PRO A 117 22.35 6.27 32.08
C PRO A 117 21.60 5.04 31.52
N LEU A 118 21.05 5.17 30.31
CA LEU A 118 20.54 4.04 29.51
C LEU A 118 21.61 3.64 28.49
N MET A 119 21.84 2.33 28.35
CA MET A 119 22.81 1.74 27.44
C MET A 119 22.11 1.24 26.16
N LEU A 120 22.53 1.72 24.99
CA LEU A 120 22.06 1.25 23.69
C LEU A 120 23.23 0.73 22.84
N ASP A 121 23.04 -0.40 22.15
CA ASP A 121 24.06 -1.02 21.30
C ASP A 121 24.25 -0.24 19.97
N PRO A 122 25.47 0.14 19.57
CA PRO A 122 25.72 1.00 18.40
C PRO A 122 25.56 0.27 17.04
N ILE A 123 25.04 0.97 16.03
CA ILE A 123 25.01 0.52 14.61
C ILE A 123 25.77 1.55 13.73
N PRO A 124 26.74 1.16 12.87
CA PRO A 124 27.64 2.14 12.24
C PRO A 124 27.07 3.01 11.09
N LEU A 125 27.37 4.32 11.17
CA LEU A 125 27.10 5.46 10.26
C LEU A 125 27.37 5.32 8.74
N GLN A 126 28.11 4.31 8.29
CA GLN A 126 28.45 4.18 6.86
C GLN A 126 27.21 3.91 6.00
N CYS A 127 26.11 3.54 6.65
CA CYS A 127 24.82 3.28 6.06
C CYS A 127 23.88 4.50 6.03
N LEU A 128 24.39 5.74 5.99
CA LEU A 128 23.59 6.94 5.66
C LEU A 128 23.93 7.62 4.32
N MET A 129 25.01 7.22 3.64
CA MET A 129 25.55 7.93 2.45
C MET A 129 25.51 7.13 1.13
N ASP A 130 24.95 5.93 1.11
CA ASP A 130 24.87 5.05 -0.06
C ASP A 130 23.42 4.59 -0.35
N ALA A 131 23.16 3.95 -1.50
CA ALA A 131 21.81 3.45 -1.80
C ALA A 131 21.28 2.45 -0.75
N SER A 132 22.18 1.79 0.01
CA SER A 132 21.82 0.89 1.12
C SER A 132 21.21 1.65 2.31
N SER A 133 21.57 2.92 2.44
CA SER A 133 21.13 3.84 3.48
C SER A 133 19.66 4.24 3.36
N HIS A 134 19.24 4.62 2.15
CA HIS A 134 17.84 4.89 1.85
C HIS A 134 16.98 3.64 2.02
N GLN A 135 17.52 2.47 1.68
CA GLN A 135 16.84 1.20 1.90
C GLN A 135 16.64 0.92 3.39
N GLN A 136 17.64 1.16 4.22
CA GLN A 136 17.54 0.96 5.68
C GLN A 136 16.54 1.92 6.33
N ILE A 137 16.60 3.23 6.02
CA ILE A 137 15.62 4.22 6.51
C ILE A 137 14.19 3.83 6.11
N SER A 138 14.01 3.41 4.86
CA SER A 138 12.73 2.95 4.35
C SER A 138 12.23 1.73 5.12
N GLN A 139 13.08 0.72 5.29
CA GLN A 139 12.76 -0.49 6.06
C GLN A 139 12.35 -0.17 7.51
N PHE A 140 13.04 0.78 8.15
CA PHE A 140 12.69 1.26 9.48
C PHE A 140 11.32 1.95 9.52
N CYS A 141 11.05 2.87 8.61
CA CYS A 141 9.73 3.53 8.52
C CYS A 141 8.58 2.51 8.34
N PHE A 142 8.80 1.47 7.54
CA PHE A 142 7.82 0.40 7.37
C PHE A 142 7.72 -0.50 8.61
N TYR A 143 8.81 -0.73 9.33
CA TYR A 143 8.79 -1.44 10.60
C TYR A 143 7.92 -0.73 11.63
N GLU A 144 8.16 0.56 11.87
CA GLU A 144 7.37 1.41 12.78
C GLU A 144 5.88 1.37 12.43
N LYS A 145 5.55 1.54 11.14
CA LYS A 145 4.16 1.48 10.68
C LYS A 145 3.51 0.14 10.98
N ARG A 146 4.22 -0.98 10.82
CA ARG A 146 3.69 -2.31 11.12
C ARG A 146 3.50 -2.52 12.62
N GLN A 147 4.44 -2.09 13.47
CA GLN A 147 4.30 -2.22 14.92
C GLN A 147 3.05 -1.48 15.42
N ALA A 148 2.87 -0.23 15.01
CA ALA A 148 1.68 0.55 15.36
C ALA A 148 0.37 -0.11 14.91
N LEU A 149 0.37 -0.79 13.75
CA LEU A 149 -0.80 -1.55 13.28
C LEU A 149 -1.04 -2.81 14.10
N ILE A 150 0.01 -3.54 14.48
CA ILE A 150 -0.11 -4.74 15.32
C ILE A 150 -0.68 -4.36 16.69
N GLU A 151 -0.19 -3.28 17.30
CA GLU A 151 -0.71 -2.73 18.56
C GLU A 151 -2.18 -2.28 18.43
N ALA A 152 -2.58 -1.78 17.27
CA ALA A 152 -3.96 -1.43 16.95
C ALA A 152 -4.86 -2.66 16.65
N GLY A 153 -4.35 -3.89 16.77
CA GLY A 153 -5.12 -5.12 16.61
C GLY A 153 -5.21 -5.65 15.17
N ILE A 154 -4.25 -5.30 14.30
CA ILE A 154 -4.12 -5.89 12.96
C ILE A 154 -3.22 -7.12 13.05
N PHE A 155 -3.73 -8.26 12.54
CA PHE A 155 -2.95 -9.49 12.45
C PHE A 155 -2.14 -9.55 11.16
N MET A 156 -0.85 -9.85 11.25
CA MET A 156 0.03 -10.06 10.10
C MET A 156 0.76 -11.40 10.22
N THR A 157 0.61 -12.27 9.22
CA THR A 157 1.23 -13.62 9.27
C THR A 157 2.74 -13.58 9.11
N ASP A 158 3.24 -12.66 8.28
CA ASP A 158 4.67 -12.37 8.09
C ASP A 158 4.85 -10.86 7.95
N THR A 159 5.34 -10.23 9.01
CA THR A 159 5.49 -8.78 9.06
C THR A 159 6.59 -8.28 8.13
N GLN A 160 7.63 -9.07 7.84
CA GLN A 160 8.78 -8.59 7.08
C GLN A 160 8.48 -8.40 5.60
N SER A 161 7.54 -9.16 5.04
CA SER A 161 7.14 -9.08 3.64
C SER A 161 5.98 -8.11 3.36
N VAL A 162 5.38 -7.52 4.38
CA VAL A 162 4.25 -6.58 4.26
C VAL A 162 4.75 -5.14 4.19
N TRP A 163 4.29 -4.40 3.17
CA TRP A 163 4.67 -3.01 2.92
C TRP A 163 3.43 -2.11 2.94
N ILE A 164 3.36 -1.17 3.88
CA ILE A 164 2.21 -0.30 4.08
C ILE A 164 2.69 1.15 4.17
N ASP A 165 2.21 2.01 3.26
CA ASP A 165 2.56 3.43 3.29
C ASP A 165 2.03 4.11 4.57
N ARG A 166 2.73 5.13 5.04
CA ARG A 166 2.40 5.84 6.30
C ARG A 166 0.98 6.39 6.33
N SER A 167 0.48 6.88 5.19
CA SER A 167 -0.85 7.49 5.02
C SER A 167 -2.01 6.49 5.01
N VAL A 168 -1.74 5.19 4.91
CA VAL A 168 -2.78 4.16 4.90
C VAL A 168 -3.44 4.05 6.25
N GLN A 169 -4.77 3.95 6.25
CA GLN A 169 -5.58 3.73 7.43
C GLN A 169 -6.16 2.32 7.39
N ILE A 170 -6.03 1.58 8.49
CA ILE A 170 -6.55 0.21 8.62
C ILE A 170 -7.25 0.13 9.97
N SER A 171 -8.50 -0.34 9.94
CA SER A 171 -9.31 -0.50 11.14
C SER A 171 -9.01 -1.84 11.84
N PRO A 172 -9.32 -2.00 13.13
CA PRO A 172 -9.00 -3.21 13.88
C PRO A 172 -9.63 -4.50 13.32
N GLY A 173 -9.07 -5.65 13.70
CA GLY A 173 -9.60 -6.97 13.34
C GLY A 173 -9.21 -7.46 11.94
N CYS A 174 -8.43 -6.67 11.18
CA CYS A 174 -7.94 -7.08 9.87
C CYS A 174 -6.86 -8.15 9.95
N SER A 175 -6.81 -9.02 8.94
CA SER A 175 -5.72 -9.99 8.75
C SER A 175 -5.01 -9.74 7.41
N ILE A 176 -3.68 -9.65 7.44
CA ILE A 176 -2.84 -9.38 6.26
C ILE A 176 -1.84 -10.53 6.08
N GLU A 177 -1.92 -11.18 4.93
CA GLU A 177 -1.02 -12.26 4.53
C GLU A 177 0.32 -11.75 3.95
N PRO A 178 1.31 -12.64 3.73
CA PRO A 178 2.63 -12.25 3.24
C PRO A 178 2.62 -11.55 1.88
N ASN A 179 3.65 -10.73 1.63
CA ASN A 179 3.90 -10.04 0.35
C ASN A 179 2.82 -9.03 -0.08
N VAL A 180 1.95 -8.58 0.82
CA VAL A 180 0.95 -7.55 0.55
C VAL A 180 1.59 -6.16 0.48
N ARG A 181 1.12 -5.33 -0.46
CA ARG A 181 1.48 -3.91 -0.56
C ARG A 181 0.24 -3.02 -0.51
N ILE A 182 0.16 -2.10 0.45
CA ILE A 182 -0.93 -1.13 0.58
C ILE A 182 -0.35 0.28 0.51
N ARG A 183 -0.81 1.09 -0.45
CA ARG A 183 -0.18 2.35 -0.82
C ARG A 183 -1.12 3.55 -0.87
N GLY A 184 -0.54 4.74 -0.86
CA GLY A 184 -1.23 6.00 -1.04
C GLY A 184 -2.24 6.28 0.07
N LYS A 185 -3.42 6.78 -0.28
CA LYS A 185 -4.48 7.16 0.67
C LYS A 185 -5.51 6.02 0.90
N SER A 186 -5.05 4.77 0.83
CA SER A 186 -5.95 3.62 0.99
C SER A 186 -6.55 3.55 2.40
N GLN A 187 -7.81 3.13 2.47
CA GLN A 187 -8.59 3.00 3.70
C GLN A 187 -9.19 1.59 3.77
N ILE A 188 -8.91 0.88 4.86
CA ILE A 188 -9.35 -0.49 5.09
C ILE A 188 -10.28 -0.51 6.31
N GLY A 189 -11.51 -0.97 6.10
CA GLY A 189 -12.53 -1.15 7.14
C GLY A 189 -12.21 -2.24 8.15
N GLU A 190 -13.14 -2.54 9.04
CA GLU A 190 -12.97 -3.54 10.09
C GLU A 190 -13.05 -4.96 9.54
N ASN A 191 -12.33 -5.90 10.18
CA ASN A 191 -12.44 -7.34 9.89
C ASN A 191 -12.17 -7.71 8.40
N VAL A 192 -11.37 -6.90 7.70
CA VAL A 192 -10.97 -7.17 6.31
C VAL A 192 -9.88 -8.23 6.26
N GLN A 193 -10.01 -9.18 5.34
CA GLN A 193 -9.01 -10.23 5.11
C GLN A 193 -8.30 -9.98 3.78
N ILE A 194 -6.99 -9.79 3.83
CA ILE A 194 -6.16 -9.49 2.67
C ILE A 194 -5.19 -10.65 2.41
N GLY A 195 -5.48 -11.40 1.35
CA GLY A 195 -4.68 -12.54 0.92
C GLY A 195 -3.32 -12.15 0.34
N MET A 196 -2.44 -13.15 0.27
CA MET A 196 -1.03 -12.93 -0.08
C MET A 196 -0.83 -12.25 -1.44
N GLY A 197 0.20 -11.44 -1.54
CA GLY A 197 0.61 -10.80 -2.79
C GLY A 197 -0.37 -9.76 -3.34
N CYS A 198 -1.42 -9.39 -2.60
CA CYS A 198 -2.32 -8.33 -3.01
C CYS A 198 -1.61 -6.97 -3.08
N VAL A 199 -1.97 -6.16 -4.07
CA VAL A 199 -1.52 -4.77 -4.21
C VAL A 199 -2.74 -3.87 -4.19
N ILE A 200 -2.75 -2.92 -3.25
CA ILE A 200 -3.86 -1.98 -3.05
C ILE A 200 -3.30 -0.56 -3.10
N GLN A 201 -3.88 0.30 -3.93
CA GLN A 201 -3.45 1.68 -4.10
C GLN A 201 -4.66 2.62 -4.15
N ASP A 202 -4.61 3.69 -3.35
CA ASP A 202 -5.63 4.76 -3.30
C ASP A 202 -7.08 4.23 -3.30
N SER A 203 -7.32 3.16 -2.55
CA SER A 203 -8.59 2.42 -2.60
C SER A 203 -9.26 2.32 -1.24
N ARG A 204 -10.60 2.21 -1.24
CA ARG A 204 -11.41 2.03 -0.03
C ARG A 204 -12.01 0.63 -0.02
N LEU A 205 -11.75 -0.12 1.05
CA LEU A 205 -12.38 -1.40 1.35
C LEU A 205 -13.27 -1.22 2.57
N GLY A 206 -14.55 -1.57 2.44
CA GLY A 206 -15.50 -1.62 3.53
C GLY A 206 -15.30 -2.83 4.43
N ASP A 207 -16.11 -2.90 5.48
CA ASP A 207 -15.96 -3.90 6.53
C ASP A 207 -16.20 -5.32 6.02
N GLY A 208 -15.44 -6.29 6.55
CA GLY A 208 -15.60 -7.70 6.21
C GLY A 208 -15.32 -8.06 4.75
N VAL A 209 -14.68 -7.17 3.98
CA VAL A 209 -14.22 -7.50 2.61
C VAL A 209 -13.18 -8.61 2.67
N LEU A 210 -13.29 -9.56 1.74
CA LEU A 210 -12.31 -10.63 1.52
C LEU A 210 -11.60 -10.39 0.18
N LEU A 211 -10.33 -10.01 0.24
CA LEU A 211 -9.43 -10.06 -0.91
C LEU A 211 -8.69 -11.40 -0.90
N LYS A 212 -8.93 -12.22 -1.91
CA LYS A 212 -8.19 -13.47 -2.15
C LYS A 212 -6.83 -13.17 -2.79
N PRO A 213 -5.89 -14.13 -2.81
CA PRO A 213 -4.51 -13.89 -3.25
C PRO A 213 -4.37 -13.22 -4.61
N TYR A 214 -3.30 -12.43 -4.75
CA TYR A 214 -2.82 -11.83 -6.00
C TYR A 214 -3.83 -10.90 -6.70
N CYS A 215 -4.68 -10.21 -5.93
CA CYS A 215 -5.52 -9.14 -6.48
C CYS A 215 -4.74 -7.84 -6.61
N VAL A 216 -5.02 -7.09 -7.67
CA VAL A 216 -4.54 -5.71 -7.85
C VAL A 216 -5.75 -4.78 -7.80
N VAL A 217 -5.72 -3.82 -6.89
CA VAL A 217 -6.81 -2.88 -6.62
C VAL A 217 -6.25 -1.45 -6.68
N ASP A 218 -6.67 -0.69 -7.68
CA ASP A 218 -6.18 0.67 -7.92
C ASP A 218 -7.34 1.65 -8.08
N ASN A 219 -7.39 2.66 -7.21
CA ASN A 219 -8.41 3.71 -7.22
C ASN A 219 -9.86 3.16 -7.29
N ALA A 220 -10.15 2.15 -6.46
CA ALA A 220 -11.44 1.47 -6.40
C ALA A 220 -12.14 1.63 -5.04
N GLN A 221 -13.46 1.48 -5.03
CA GLN A 221 -14.29 1.44 -3.82
C GLN A 221 -15.02 0.11 -3.77
N ILE A 222 -14.86 -0.61 -2.66
CA ILE A 222 -15.40 -1.95 -2.45
C ILE A 222 -16.20 -1.90 -1.17
N GLU A 223 -17.51 -2.05 -1.24
CA GLU A 223 -18.38 -1.99 -0.08
C GLU A 223 -18.37 -3.32 0.71
N GLN A 224 -18.98 -3.27 1.90
CA GLN A 224 -18.91 -4.30 2.92
C GLN A 224 -19.25 -5.72 2.44
N GLY A 225 -18.51 -6.70 2.95
CA GLY A 225 -18.74 -8.13 2.73
C GLY A 225 -18.53 -8.61 1.28
N ALA A 226 -17.93 -7.80 0.41
CA ALA A 226 -17.59 -8.23 -0.94
C ALA A 226 -16.44 -9.24 -0.95
N GLU A 227 -16.44 -10.15 -1.92
CA GLU A 227 -15.38 -11.13 -2.14
C GLU A 227 -14.69 -10.89 -3.49
N ILE A 228 -13.37 -10.70 -3.47
CA ILE A 228 -12.59 -10.35 -4.66
C ILE A 228 -11.47 -11.36 -4.89
N GLY A 229 -11.32 -11.83 -6.11
CA GLY A 229 -10.23 -12.69 -6.56
C GLY A 229 -10.44 -14.19 -6.39
N PRO A 230 -9.33 -14.97 -6.42
CA PRO A 230 -7.95 -14.52 -6.59
C PRO A 230 -7.67 -13.95 -7.99
N PHE A 231 -6.53 -13.29 -8.23
CA PHE A 231 -6.15 -12.78 -9.57
C PHE A 231 -7.14 -11.80 -10.21
N ALA A 232 -7.90 -11.04 -9.42
CA ALA A 232 -8.75 -9.98 -9.91
C ALA A 232 -7.94 -8.69 -10.12
N HIS A 233 -8.32 -7.91 -11.13
CA HIS A 233 -7.74 -6.60 -11.40
C HIS A 233 -8.82 -5.52 -11.41
N LEU A 234 -8.89 -4.75 -10.31
CA LEU A 234 -9.82 -3.63 -10.17
C LEU A 234 -9.08 -2.34 -10.51
N ARG A 235 -9.49 -1.69 -11.59
CA ARG A 235 -8.87 -0.46 -12.09
C ARG A 235 -9.63 0.78 -11.62
N PRO A 236 -9.10 1.99 -11.90
CA PRO A 236 -9.71 3.22 -11.41
C PRO A 236 -11.19 3.35 -11.75
N LYS A 237 -11.91 3.97 -10.81
CA LYS A 237 -13.36 4.22 -10.87
C LYS A 237 -14.24 2.96 -10.80
N THR A 238 -13.68 1.81 -10.42
CA THR A 238 -14.48 0.66 -10.02
C THR A 238 -15.15 0.92 -8.67
N ARG A 239 -16.46 0.69 -8.60
CA ARG A 239 -17.31 0.81 -7.41
C ARG A 239 -18.15 -0.46 -7.29
N LEU A 240 -17.86 -1.28 -6.28
CA LEU A 240 -18.52 -2.55 -6.05
C LEU A 240 -19.41 -2.42 -4.80
N GLY A 241 -20.70 -2.67 -4.95
CA GLY A 241 -21.67 -2.64 -3.87
C GLY A 241 -21.50 -3.78 -2.86
N PRO A 242 -22.30 -3.78 -1.78
CA PRO A 242 -22.20 -4.78 -0.73
C PRO A 242 -22.32 -6.20 -1.26
N LYS A 243 -21.57 -7.14 -0.67
CA LYS A 243 -21.65 -8.58 -0.99
C LYS A 243 -21.46 -8.94 -2.48
N THR A 244 -20.88 -8.05 -3.27
CA THR A 244 -20.51 -8.34 -4.65
C THR A 244 -19.42 -9.39 -4.71
N ARG A 245 -19.34 -10.10 -5.84
CA ARG A 245 -18.32 -11.12 -6.06
C ARG A 245 -17.59 -10.91 -7.37
N ILE A 246 -16.30 -10.59 -7.27
CA ILE A 246 -15.38 -10.60 -8.41
C ILE A 246 -14.47 -11.80 -8.24
N GLY A 247 -14.45 -12.71 -9.20
CA GLY A 247 -13.61 -13.91 -9.10
C GLY A 247 -12.34 -13.80 -9.96
N ASN A 248 -11.85 -14.95 -10.42
CA ASN A 248 -10.53 -15.05 -11.02
C ASN A 248 -10.45 -14.57 -12.46
N PHE A 249 -9.36 -13.84 -12.75
CA PHE A 249 -9.08 -13.26 -14.07
C PHE A 249 -10.20 -12.34 -14.55
N VAL A 250 -10.79 -11.60 -13.61
CA VAL A 250 -11.79 -10.58 -13.92
C VAL A 250 -11.13 -9.21 -13.82
N GLU A 251 -11.29 -8.41 -14.88
CA GLU A 251 -10.85 -7.03 -14.93
C GLU A 251 -12.08 -6.10 -14.91
N THR A 252 -12.04 -5.08 -14.04
CA THR A 252 -13.06 -4.03 -14.01
C THR A 252 -12.41 -2.66 -14.20
N LYS A 253 -13.07 -1.75 -14.92
CA LYS A 253 -12.59 -0.37 -15.11
C LYS A 253 -13.76 0.58 -15.32
N ASN A 254 -13.88 1.63 -14.50
CA ASN A 254 -15.01 2.55 -14.56
C ASN A 254 -16.36 1.81 -14.53
N VAL A 255 -16.52 0.95 -13.52
CA VAL A 255 -17.71 0.10 -13.35
C VAL A 255 -18.42 0.48 -12.05
N LEU A 256 -19.74 0.58 -12.10
CA LEU A 256 -20.61 0.53 -10.92
C LEU A 256 -21.32 -0.83 -10.92
N MET A 257 -21.20 -1.58 -9.82
CA MET A 257 -21.83 -2.90 -9.69
C MET A 257 -22.64 -2.96 -8.40
N GLY A 258 -23.94 -3.24 -8.52
CA GLY A 258 -24.88 -3.26 -7.40
C GLY A 258 -24.70 -4.44 -6.45
N GLU A 259 -25.41 -4.39 -5.31
CA GLU A 259 -25.34 -5.41 -4.26
C GLU A 259 -25.56 -6.83 -4.79
N GLY A 260 -24.81 -7.80 -4.26
CA GLY A 260 -25.01 -9.23 -4.54
C GLY A 260 -24.65 -9.68 -5.96
N SER A 261 -24.39 -8.75 -6.88
CA SER A 261 -24.00 -9.06 -8.25
C SER A 261 -22.64 -9.75 -8.30
N LYS A 262 -22.47 -10.64 -9.28
CA LYS A 262 -21.26 -11.43 -9.45
C LYS A 262 -20.73 -11.46 -10.88
N ALA A 263 -19.41 -11.41 -10.99
CA ALA A 263 -18.63 -11.71 -12.18
C ALA A 263 -17.49 -12.63 -11.73
N SER A 264 -17.67 -13.94 -11.88
CA SER A 264 -16.82 -14.91 -11.16
C SER A 264 -15.59 -15.36 -11.95
N HIS A 265 -15.58 -15.27 -13.27
CA HIS A 265 -14.50 -15.86 -14.07
C HIS A 265 -14.26 -15.10 -15.38
N LEU A 266 -12.99 -14.83 -15.72
CA LEU A 266 -12.55 -14.51 -17.08
C LEU A 266 -13.37 -13.41 -17.79
N ALA A 267 -13.74 -12.35 -17.08
CA ALA A 267 -14.62 -11.31 -17.61
C ALA A 267 -13.91 -9.95 -17.68
N TYR A 268 -14.23 -9.16 -18.70
CA TYR A 268 -13.86 -7.75 -18.78
C TYR A 268 -15.10 -6.88 -18.71
N LEU A 269 -15.17 -6.05 -17.67
CA LEU A 269 -16.25 -5.10 -17.44
C LEU A 269 -15.65 -3.69 -17.45
N GLY A 270 -15.92 -2.93 -18.50
CA GLY A 270 -15.38 -1.60 -18.74
C GLY A 270 -16.49 -0.63 -19.09
N ASP A 271 -16.50 0.53 -18.43
CA ASP A 271 -17.51 1.58 -18.64
C ASP A 271 -18.94 1.03 -18.53
N ALA A 272 -19.26 0.42 -17.38
CA ALA A 272 -20.52 -0.29 -17.17
C ALA A 272 -21.24 0.11 -15.89
N VAL A 273 -22.58 0.11 -15.94
CA VAL A 273 -23.45 0.21 -14.78
C VAL A 273 -24.26 -1.08 -14.70
N ILE A 274 -24.05 -1.85 -13.63
CA ILE A 274 -24.65 -3.16 -13.40
C ILE A 274 -25.48 -3.08 -12.11
N GLY A 275 -26.75 -3.47 -12.21
CA GLY A 275 -27.70 -3.50 -11.09
C GLY A 275 -27.35 -4.53 -10.02
N ARG A 276 -28.31 -4.80 -9.14
CA ARG A 276 -28.16 -5.77 -8.04
C ARG A 276 -28.49 -7.20 -8.49
N ASP A 277 -27.94 -8.18 -7.80
CA ASP A 277 -28.21 -9.60 -7.97
C ASP A 277 -28.02 -10.12 -9.41
N CYS A 278 -27.17 -9.47 -10.19
CA CYS A 278 -26.85 -9.87 -11.56
C CYS A 278 -25.79 -10.98 -11.60
N ASN A 279 -25.84 -11.79 -12.66
CA ASN A 279 -24.83 -12.81 -12.92
C ASN A 279 -24.16 -12.56 -14.27
N MET A 280 -22.93 -12.09 -14.23
CA MET A 280 -22.07 -11.94 -15.40
C MET A 280 -21.30 -13.24 -15.59
N GLY A 281 -21.71 -14.03 -16.57
CA GLY A 281 -21.14 -15.33 -16.89
C GLY A 281 -19.64 -15.28 -17.23
N ALA A 282 -19.01 -16.46 -17.22
CA ALA A 282 -17.60 -16.57 -17.56
C ALA A 282 -17.34 -16.11 -19.00
N GLY A 283 -16.30 -15.32 -19.26
CA GLY A 283 -16.01 -14.85 -20.62
C GLY A 283 -16.86 -13.68 -21.09
N VAL A 284 -17.70 -13.09 -20.22
CA VAL A 284 -18.47 -11.90 -20.61
C VAL A 284 -17.53 -10.71 -20.83
N ILE A 285 -17.73 -10.02 -21.95
CA ILE A 285 -16.98 -8.83 -22.34
C ILE A 285 -17.95 -7.68 -22.64
N THR A 286 -17.77 -6.55 -21.99
CA THR A 286 -18.36 -5.27 -22.44
C THR A 286 -17.48 -4.67 -23.53
N CYS A 287 -17.93 -4.74 -24.79
CA CYS A 287 -17.22 -4.13 -25.91
C CYS A 287 -17.48 -2.62 -25.91
N ASN A 288 -16.66 -1.90 -25.15
CA ASN A 288 -16.88 -0.50 -24.78
C ASN A 288 -16.11 0.53 -25.64
N TYR A 289 -15.35 0.11 -26.65
CA TYR A 289 -14.49 1.00 -27.44
C TYR A 289 -14.67 0.75 -28.94
N ASP A 290 -14.92 1.81 -29.71
CA ASP A 290 -15.19 1.75 -31.16
C ASP A 290 -13.96 2.03 -32.04
N GLY A 291 -12.79 2.26 -31.42
CA GLY A 291 -11.58 2.72 -32.10
C GLY A 291 -11.23 4.18 -31.82
N TYR A 292 -12.17 4.98 -31.31
CA TYR A 292 -12.02 6.41 -31.00
C TYR A 292 -12.65 6.80 -29.66
N ASN A 293 -13.91 6.42 -29.45
CA ASN A 293 -14.71 6.77 -28.28
C ASN A 293 -15.04 5.55 -27.43
N LYS A 294 -15.39 5.83 -26.18
CA LYS A 294 -15.90 4.82 -25.25
C LYS A 294 -17.39 5.00 -25.01
N HIS A 295 -18.09 3.88 -24.89
CA HIS A 295 -19.53 3.82 -24.74
C HIS A 295 -19.90 2.99 -23.52
N GLN A 296 -21.05 3.31 -22.90
CA GLN A 296 -21.48 2.68 -21.67
C GLN A 296 -22.39 1.46 -21.92
N THR A 297 -22.16 0.37 -21.19
CA THR A 297 -23.11 -0.74 -21.07
C THR A 297 -23.95 -0.57 -19.79
N THR A 298 -25.28 -0.63 -19.90
CA THR A 298 -26.19 -0.58 -18.76
C THR A 298 -26.89 -1.92 -18.59
N VAL A 299 -26.85 -2.46 -17.38
CA VAL A 299 -27.48 -3.73 -17.00
C VAL A 299 -28.36 -3.46 -15.79
N GLY A 300 -29.65 -3.75 -15.90
CA GLY A 300 -30.64 -3.62 -14.84
C GLY A 300 -30.42 -4.61 -13.69
N ASP A 301 -31.45 -4.78 -12.86
CA ASP A 301 -31.41 -5.70 -11.72
C ASP A 301 -31.72 -7.15 -12.13
N ARG A 302 -31.12 -8.13 -11.42
CA ARG A 302 -31.39 -9.57 -11.56
C ARG A 302 -31.17 -10.11 -12.98
N VAL A 303 -30.33 -9.45 -13.76
CA VAL A 303 -29.99 -9.85 -15.13
C VAL A 303 -29.05 -11.05 -15.10
N PHE A 304 -29.32 -12.02 -15.96
CA PHE A 304 -28.40 -13.12 -16.24
C PHE A 304 -27.75 -12.92 -17.60
N VAL A 305 -26.42 -12.85 -17.62
CA VAL A 305 -25.63 -12.83 -18.87
C VAL A 305 -24.88 -14.15 -19.01
N GLY A 306 -25.28 -14.96 -19.98
CA GLY A 306 -24.66 -16.26 -20.25
C GLY A 306 -23.19 -16.14 -20.62
N SER A 307 -22.45 -17.23 -20.38
CA SER A 307 -21.02 -17.30 -20.67
C SER A 307 -20.67 -16.93 -22.10
N ASP A 308 -19.48 -16.37 -22.30
CA ASP A 308 -18.90 -16.00 -23.58
C ASP A 308 -19.81 -15.06 -24.41
N SER A 309 -20.50 -14.16 -23.72
CA SER A 309 -21.34 -13.14 -24.36
C SER A 309 -20.59 -11.83 -24.50
N GLN A 310 -20.78 -11.16 -25.62
CA GLN A 310 -20.25 -9.83 -25.89
C GLN A 310 -21.38 -8.81 -25.84
N LEU A 311 -21.24 -7.78 -25.02
CA LEU A 311 -22.21 -6.69 -24.90
C LEU A 311 -21.63 -5.47 -25.63
N VAL A 312 -22.12 -5.21 -26.84
CA VAL A 312 -21.60 -4.14 -27.71
C VAL A 312 -22.22 -2.81 -27.28
N ALA A 313 -21.42 -1.97 -26.62
CA ALA A 313 -21.88 -0.68 -26.12
C ALA A 313 -22.04 0.35 -27.27
N PRO A 314 -22.98 1.30 -27.15
CA PRO A 314 -23.94 1.46 -26.06
C PRO A 314 -25.08 0.45 -26.14
N VAL A 315 -25.40 -0.18 -25.01
CA VAL A 315 -26.50 -1.16 -24.91
C VAL A 315 -27.08 -1.21 -23.50
N THR A 316 -28.40 -1.39 -23.41
CA THR A 316 -29.16 -1.54 -22.17
C THR A 316 -29.82 -2.91 -22.08
N LEU A 317 -29.58 -3.63 -20.99
CA LEU A 317 -30.34 -4.82 -20.60
C LEU A 317 -31.31 -4.45 -19.48
N GLY A 318 -32.61 -4.57 -19.73
CA GLY A 318 -33.64 -4.30 -18.72
C GLY A 318 -33.63 -5.30 -17.57
N ASP A 319 -34.33 -4.97 -16.49
CA ASP A 319 -34.45 -5.84 -15.31
C ASP A 319 -34.93 -7.25 -15.68
N ASP A 320 -34.41 -8.26 -14.98
CA ASP A 320 -34.76 -9.67 -15.16
C ASP A 320 -34.49 -10.21 -16.59
N ALA A 321 -33.76 -9.47 -17.43
CA ALA A 321 -33.36 -9.95 -18.75
C ALA A 321 -32.44 -11.17 -18.66
N PHE A 322 -32.52 -12.02 -19.68
CA PHE A 322 -31.71 -13.23 -19.79
C PHE A 322 -30.99 -13.25 -21.14
N VAL A 323 -29.67 -13.19 -21.13
CA VAL A 323 -28.85 -13.36 -22.33
C VAL A 323 -28.34 -14.79 -22.37
N GLY A 324 -28.66 -15.54 -23.42
CA GLY A 324 -28.13 -16.89 -23.60
C GLY A 324 -26.63 -16.88 -23.92
N ALA A 325 -25.93 -17.95 -23.53
CA ALA A 325 -24.49 -18.08 -23.75
C ALA A 325 -24.08 -17.98 -25.23
N GLY A 326 -22.88 -17.44 -25.47
CA GLY A 326 -22.31 -17.24 -26.81
C GLY A 326 -23.03 -16.17 -27.62
N SER A 327 -23.68 -15.20 -26.96
CA SER A 327 -24.42 -14.14 -27.65
C SER A 327 -23.62 -12.84 -27.75
N THR A 328 -23.59 -12.25 -28.94
CA THR A 328 -23.23 -10.87 -29.22
C THR A 328 -24.49 -9.99 -29.24
N ILE A 329 -24.67 -9.19 -28.19
CA ILE A 329 -25.82 -8.30 -28.03
C ILE A 329 -25.46 -6.90 -28.54
N THR A 330 -26.20 -6.44 -29.55
CA THR A 330 -25.99 -5.14 -30.24
C THR A 330 -27.20 -4.21 -30.17
N PHE A 331 -28.29 -4.66 -29.55
CA PHE A 331 -29.53 -3.89 -29.37
C PHE A 331 -30.00 -4.05 -27.94
N ASP A 332 -30.73 -3.06 -27.45
CA ASP A 332 -31.32 -3.11 -26.12
C ASP A 332 -32.19 -4.35 -25.94
N VAL A 333 -32.09 -4.97 -24.76
CA VAL A 333 -32.88 -6.13 -24.38
C VAL A 333 -33.94 -5.65 -23.39
N PRO A 334 -35.25 -5.79 -23.72
CA PRO A 334 -36.31 -5.39 -22.80
C PRO A 334 -36.26 -6.16 -21.48
N ALA A 335 -36.90 -5.61 -20.45
CA ALA A 335 -37.04 -6.29 -19.17
C ALA A 335 -37.74 -7.66 -19.33
N ASN A 336 -37.31 -8.66 -18.57
CA ASN A 336 -37.82 -10.03 -18.59
C ASN A 336 -37.75 -10.71 -19.98
N ALA A 337 -36.93 -10.21 -20.90
CA ALA A 337 -36.76 -10.79 -22.23
C ALA A 337 -35.59 -11.78 -22.27
N LEU A 338 -35.74 -12.83 -23.08
CA LEU A 338 -34.65 -13.72 -23.48
C LEU A 338 -34.01 -13.20 -24.78
N ALA A 339 -32.73 -12.85 -24.72
CA ALA A 339 -31.94 -12.48 -25.89
C ALA A 339 -30.98 -13.61 -26.31
N LEU A 340 -30.99 -13.92 -27.60
CA LEU A 340 -30.13 -14.92 -28.23
C LEU A 340 -29.61 -14.36 -29.55
N SER A 341 -28.31 -14.43 -29.80
CA SER A 341 -27.72 -13.98 -31.08
C SER A 341 -26.81 -15.05 -31.73
N ARG A 342 -27.05 -16.32 -31.42
CA ARG A 342 -26.27 -17.46 -31.91
C ARG A 342 -26.81 -18.02 -33.23
N THR A 343 -25.91 -18.51 -34.08
CA THR A 343 -26.30 -19.23 -35.30
C THR A 343 -26.82 -20.63 -34.96
N ARG A 344 -27.69 -21.16 -35.83
CA ARG A 344 -28.15 -22.55 -35.69
C ARG A 344 -26.96 -23.49 -35.94
N GLN A 345 -26.71 -24.38 -34.99
CA GLN A 345 -25.66 -25.40 -35.14
C GLN A 345 -25.95 -26.32 -36.35
N VAL A 346 -24.90 -26.62 -37.11
CA VAL A 346 -24.93 -27.58 -38.23
C VAL A 346 -23.85 -28.63 -38.02
N ASN A 347 -24.23 -29.90 -38.03
CA ASN A 347 -23.30 -31.02 -37.98
C ASN A 347 -23.13 -31.59 -39.40
N ARG A 348 -21.87 -31.73 -39.85
CA ARG A 348 -21.53 -32.40 -41.12
C ARG A 348 -20.75 -33.66 -40.83
N GLU A 349 -21.47 -34.77 -40.76
CA GLU A 349 -20.92 -36.08 -40.42
C GLU A 349 -19.80 -36.48 -41.40
N ASN A 350 -18.76 -37.13 -40.86
CA ASN A 350 -17.61 -37.66 -41.58
C ASN A 350 -16.73 -36.65 -42.34
N LEU A 351 -17.06 -35.35 -42.36
CA LEU A 351 -16.30 -34.35 -43.12
C LEU A 351 -14.93 -34.01 -42.49
N ALA A 352 -14.74 -34.30 -41.20
CA ALA A 352 -13.50 -34.00 -40.48
C ALA A 352 -12.27 -34.70 -41.09
N GLU A 353 -12.44 -35.88 -41.69
CA GLU A 353 -11.36 -36.61 -42.35
C GLU A 353 -10.85 -35.87 -43.58
N SER A 354 -11.76 -35.48 -44.49
CA SER A 354 -11.42 -34.70 -45.69
C SER A 354 -10.72 -33.37 -45.35
N VAL A 355 -11.11 -32.73 -44.25
CA VAL A 355 -10.42 -31.51 -43.77
C VAL A 355 -8.98 -31.81 -43.36
N ARG A 356 -8.75 -32.91 -42.64
CA ARG A 356 -7.39 -33.32 -42.23
C ARG A 356 -6.51 -33.69 -43.41
N GLU A 357 -7.04 -34.39 -44.41
CA GLU A 357 -6.30 -34.78 -45.61
C GLU A 357 -5.84 -33.55 -46.40
N LYS A 358 -6.74 -32.62 -46.70
CA LYS A 358 -6.41 -31.37 -47.42
C LYS A 358 -5.37 -30.54 -46.67
N ALA A 359 -5.44 -30.52 -45.33
CA ALA A 359 -4.44 -29.83 -44.51
C ALA A 359 -3.06 -30.50 -44.59
N ARG A 360 -3.00 -31.84 -44.59
CA ARG A 360 -1.76 -32.60 -44.75
C ARG A 360 -1.14 -32.37 -46.12
N GLU A 361 -1.93 -32.38 -47.19
CA GLU A 361 -1.45 -32.13 -48.55
C GLU A 361 -0.89 -30.71 -48.73
N LYS A 362 -1.54 -29.69 -48.14
CA LYS A 362 -1.00 -28.32 -48.13
C LYS A 362 0.33 -28.25 -47.39
N LYS A 363 0.44 -28.94 -46.25
CA LYS A 363 1.67 -28.97 -45.45
C LYS A 363 2.80 -29.74 -46.13
N SER A 364 2.52 -30.78 -46.91
CA SER A 364 3.55 -31.51 -47.67
C SER A 364 4.05 -30.76 -48.91
N LYS A 365 3.31 -29.72 -49.35
CA LYS A 365 3.66 -28.88 -50.51
C LYS A 365 4.32 -27.55 -50.11
N ALA A 366 4.37 -27.23 -48.82
CA ALA A 366 5.07 -26.09 -48.23
C ALA A 366 6.36 -26.58 -47.58
#